data_AF-A0A442B4B4-F1
#
_entry.id   AF-A0A442B4B4-F1
#
_cell.length_a   1.000
_cell.length_b   1.000
_cell.length_c   1.000
_cell.angle_alpha   90.00
_cell.angle_beta   90.00
_cell.angle_gamma   90.00
#
_symmetry.space_group_name_H-M   'P 1'
#
loop_
_entity.id
_entity.type
_entity.pdbx_description
1 polymer ?
#
loop_
_entity_poly.entity_id
_entity_poly.type
_entity_poly.pdbx_seq_one_letter_code
_entity_poly.pdbx_strand_id
1 'polypeptide(L)'
;MIEMLVTLQHIRAARERIAGKVERTPCVLSQSLSERAGHPVHFKLEHHQTTGAFKLRGASNAVAALSPEEKSRGVVAASTGNHGRALAHAAKLEGIRAVICMSRLVPENKLDAIRRLGADVRIVGNSQDDAQQEVDRLVAEEGLVMLPPFDHPDIIAGQGTLGLEIMEQVTDAASVLVPLSGGGLAAGVAAAVKGVSSDTKVIGVSMARGAAMKASLDAGRPVQVEELPTLADSLGGGIGLDNRLTFAMCRDLLDDVILLSEDEIAGGIRHAYEQEREIVEGAGAVGIGALLAGKASTNGPTVLILSGRNIDMALHRRIVCGEAATATERAA
;
A
#
# COMPACT_ATOMS: atom_id res chain seq x y z
N MET A 1 17.45 -1.79 -22.69
CA MET A 1 17.87 -2.58 -21.50
C MET A 1 16.65 -3.37 -21.06
N ILE A 2 16.75 -4.69 -20.91
CA ILE A 2 15.66 -5.47 -20.29
C ILE A 2 15.61 -5.01 -18.84
N GLU A 3 14.57 -4.29 -18.44
CA GLU A 3 14.41 -3.91 -17.04
C GLU A 3 14.19 -5.18 -16.23
N MET A 4 15.10 -5.44 -15.30
CA MET A 4 15.02 -6.62 -14.44
C MET A 4 13.86 -6.43 -13.46
N LEU A 5 12.85 -7.29 -13.58
CA LEU A 5 11.79 -7.43 -12.60
C LEU A 5 12.37 -7.75 -11.22
N VAL A 6 11.66 -7.35 -10.16
CA VAL A 6 12.08 -7.64 -8.79
C VAL A 6 11.90 -9.12 -8.47
N THR A 7 12.97 -9.79 -8.02
CA THR A 7 13.00 -11.22 -7.75
C THR A 7 12.95 -11.53 -6.25
N LEU A 8 12.73 -12.80 -5.89
CA LEU A 8 12.82 -13.28 -4.52
C LEU A 8 14.16 -12.93 -3.84
N GLN A 9 15.27 -12.91 -4.60
CA GLN A 9 16.58 -12.58 -4.04
C GLN A 9 16.70 -11.10 -3.68
N HIS A 10 16.17 -10.20 -4.50
CA HIS A 10 16.07 -8.77 -4.15
C HIS A 10 15.24 -8.57 -2.88
N ILE A 11 14.15 -9.32 -2.73
CA ILE A 11 13.28 -9.25 -1.54
C ILE A 11 13.99 -9.78 -0.29
N ARG A 12 14.72 -10.89 -0.39
CA ARG A 12 15.54 -11.39 0.74
C ARG A 12 16.60 -10.36 1.15
N ALA A 13 17.29 -9.74 0.19
CA ALA A 13 18.24 -8.66 0.48
C ALA A 13 17.56 -7.45 1.15
N ALA A 14 16.34 -7.10 0.70
CA ALA A 14 15.56 -6.04 1.32
C ALA A 14 15.19 -6.36 2.77
N ARG A 15 14.79 -7.61 3.06
CA ARG A 15 14.49 -8.07 4.43
C ARG A 15 15.67 -7.87 5.37
N GLU A 16 16.87 -8.26 4.95
CA GLU A 16 18.08 -8.04 5.76
C GLU A 16 18.38 -6.54 5.95
N ARG A 17 18.19 -5.72 4.91
CA ARG A 17 18.44 -4.27 4.93
C ARG A 17 17.52 -3.50 5.89
N ILE A 18 16.27 -3.95 6.02
CA ILE A 18 15.25 -3.29 6.86
C ILE A 18 15.04 -3.96 8.22
N ALA A 19 15.81 -5.00 8.55
CA ALA A 19 15.77 -5.64 9.84
C ALA A 19 16.01 -4.62 10.97
N GLY A 20 15.12 -4.62 11.97
CA GLY A 20 15.14 -3.65 13.08
C GLY A 20 14.66 -2.24 12.74
N LYS A 21 14.29 -1.95 11.48
CA LYS A 21 13.71 -0.67 11.04
C LYS A 21 12.20 -0.75 10.80
N VAL A 22 11.67 -1.97 10.75
CA VAL A 22 10.25 -2.27 10.56
C VAL A 22 9.83 -3.37 11.52
N GLU A 23 8.56 -3.36 11.91
CA GLU A 23 7.97 -4.41 12.71
C GLU A 23 7.72 -5.66 11.86
N ARG A 24 8.03 -6.84 12.42
CA ARG A 24 7.53 -8.12 11.91
C ARG A 24 6.12 -8.33 12.43
N THR A 25 5.14 -7.82 11.70
CA THR A 25 3.73 -7.85 12.12
C THR A 25 3.21 -9.30 12.22
N PRO A 26 2.25 -9.60 13.11
CA PRO A 26 1.74 -10.96 13.26
C PRO A 26 0.78 -11.35 12.12
N CYS A 27 0.66 -12.66 11.86
CA CYS A 27 -0.51 -13.25 11.23
C CYS A 27 -1.41 -13.82 12.32
N VAL A 28 -2.67 -13.39 12.38
CA VAL A 28 -3.63 -13.85 13.40
C VAL A 28 -4.83 -14.50 12.74
N LEU A 29 -5.37 -15.55 13.33
CA LEU A 29 -6.57 -16.23 12.83
C LEU A 29 -7.82 -15.39 13.14
N SER A 30 -8.66 -15.13 12.14
CA SER A 30 -10.02 -14.62 12.33
C SER A 30 -10.97 -15.78 12.48
N GLN A 31 -11.51 -15.99 13.68
CA GLN A 31 -12.51 -17.05 13.89
C GLN A 31 -13.78 -16.78 13.06
N SER A 32 -14.25 -15.53 13.07
CA SER A 32 -15.51 -15.15 12.41
C SER A 32 -15.46 -15.37 10.89
N LEU A 33 -14.35 -15.01 10.24
CA LEU A 33 -14.19 -15.21 8.80
C LEU A 33 -13.84 -16.66 8.46
N SER A 34 -13.15 -17.37 9.37
CA SER A 34 -12.85 -18.80 9.16
C SER A 34 -14.12 -19.65 9.15
N GLU A 35 -15.04 -19.41 10.09
CA GLU A 35 -16.35 -20.06 10.13
C GLU A 35 -17.15 -19.78 8.86
N ARG A 36 -17.10 -18.53 8.38
CA ARG A 36 -17.80 -18.12 7.17
C ARG A 36 -17.22 -18.72 5.89
N ALA A 37 -15.89 -18.80 5.79
CA ALA A 37 -15.20 -19.34 4.61
C ALA A 37 -15.17 -20.87 4.60
N GLY A 38 -15.39 -21.52 5.75
CA GLY A 38 -15.28 -22.98 5.90
C GLY A 38 -13.84 -23.48 5.95
N HIS A 39 -12.86 -22.58 6.07
CA HIS A 39 -11.43 -22.87 6.16
C HIS A 39 -10.72 -21.74 6.91
N PRO A 40 -9.47 -21.92 7.38
CA PRO A 40 -8.75 -20.88 8.10
C PRO A 40 -8.61 -19.58 7.27
N VAL A 41 -8.92 -18.44 7.91
CA VAL A 41 -8.68 -17.09 7.38
C VAL A 41 -7.81 -16.36 8.39
N HIS A 42 -6.65 -15.89 7.93
CA HIS A 42 -5.69 -15.15 8.72
C HIS A 42 -5.62 -13.70 8.27
N PHE A 43 -5.33 -12.79 9.21
CA PHE A 43 -4.97 -11.42 8.91
C PHE A 43 -3.49 -11.21 9.09
N LYS A 44 -2.85 -10.64 8.07
CA LYS A 44 -1.53 -10.02 8.23
C LYS A 44 -1.73 -8.57 8.69
N LEU A 45 -1.44 -8.28 9.96
CA LEU A 45 -1.77 -7.01 10.63
C LEU A 45 -0.78 -5.88 10.30
N GLU A 46 -0.63 -5.56 9.02
CA GLU A 46 0.37 -4.57 8.58
C GLU A 46 0.00 -3.12 8.93
N HIS A 47 -1.25 -2.85 9.30
CA HIS A 47 -1.68 -1.59 9.90
C HIS A 47 -1.10 -1.33 11.30
N HIS A 48 -0.52 -2.36 11.95
CA HIS A 48 0.25 -2.22 13.19
C HIS A 48 1.69 -1.76 12.97
N GLN A 49 2.16 -1.65 11.72
CA GLN A 49 3.47 -1.10 11.40
C GLN A 49 3.67 0.30 12.00
N THR A 50 4.91 0.72 12.26
CA THR A 50 5.23 1.96 13.01
C THR A 50 4.53 3.21 12.47
N THR A 51 4.40 3.35 11.15
CA THR A 51 3.72 4.49 10.51
C THR A 51 2.22 4.24 10.23
N GLY A 52 1.69 3.12 10.70
CA GLY A 52 0.31 2.69 10.54
C GLY A 52 -0.02 2.06 9.19
N ALA A 53 0.99 1.74 8.36
CA ALA A 53 0.80 1.09 7.07
C ALA A 53 2.07 0.40 6.55
N PHE A 54 1.88 -0.50 5.58
CA PHE A 54 2.95 -1.28 4.93
C PHE A 54 4.05 -0.44 4.26
N LYS A 55 3.72 0.79 3.86
CA LYS A 55 4.59 1.67 3.05
C LYS A 55 5.98 1.85 3.66
N LEU A 56 6.11 1.75 4.99
CA LEU A 56 7.39 1.84 5.68
C LEU A 56 8.41 0.81 5.19
N ARG A 57 7.99 -0.39 4.79
CA ARG A 57 8.92 -1.43 4.33
C ARG A 57 9.66 -1.02 3.06
N GLY A 58 8.92 -0.61 2.02
CA GLY A 58 9.51 -0.08 0.80
C GLY A 58 10.30 1.19 1.05
N ALA A 59 9.77 2.14 1.81
CA ALA A 59 10.46 3.40 2.09
C ALA A 59 11.80 3.18 2.83
N SER A 60 11.80 2.39 3.91
CA SER A 60 13.02 2.01 4.64
C SER A 60 14.01 1.28 3.76
N ASN A 61 13.54 0.39 2.87
CA ASN A 61 14.43 -0.33 1.97
C ASN A 61 15.08 0.61 0.95
N ALA A 62 14.29 1.45 0.29
CA ALA A 62 14.75 2.39 -0.72
C ALA A 62 15.71 3.43 -0.14
N VAL A 63 15.38 4.02 1.00
CA VAL A 63 16.25 4.99 1.68
C VAL A 63 17.57 4.33 2.12
N ALA A 64 17.51 3.13 2.69
CA ALA A 64 18.71 2.44 3.13
C ALA A 64 19.61 1.97 1.97
N ALA A 65 19.05 1.79 0.77
CA ALA A 65 19.77 1.38 -0.43
C ALA A 65 20.50 2.53 -1.14
N LEU A 66 20.20 3.78 -0.80
CA LEU A 66 20.85 4.97 -1.35
C LEU A 66 22.36 4.99 -1.07
N SER A 67 23.13 5.52 -2.02
CA SER A 67 24.56 5.78 -1.85
C SER A 67 24.82 6.87 -0.79
N PRO A 68 26.03 6.97 -0.22
CA PRO A 68 26.38 8.06 0.68
C PRO A 68 26.14 9.46 0.07
N GLU A 69 26.43 9.62 -1.23
CA GLU A 69 26.21 10.86 -1.97
C GLU A 69 24.72 11.15 -2.17
N GLU A 70 23.89 10.14 -2.38
CA GLU A 70 22.43 10.28 -2.46
C GLU A 70 21.84 10.65 -1.09
N LYS A 71 22.29 9.97 -0.03
CA LYS A 71 21.88 10.24 1.35
C LYS A 71 22.23 11.67 1.78
N SER A 72 23.38 12.20 1.36
CA SER A 72 23.79 13.56 1.71
C SER A 72 22.95 14.64 1.01
N ARG A 73 22.39 14.36 -0.17
CA ARG A 73 21.43 15.25 -0.84
C ARG A 73 20.06 15.19 -0.17
N GLY A 74 19.63 14.01 0.22
CA GLY A 74 18.32 13.77 0.84
C GLY A 74 17.26 13.34 -0.17
N VAL A 75 16.06 13.04 0.34
CA VAL A 75 14.96 12.45 -0.44
C VAL A 75 13.78 13.39 -0.58
N VAL A 76 13.01 13.21 -1.64
CA VAL A 76 11.82 14.02 -1.93
C VAL A 76 10.66 13.16 -2.46
N ALA A 77 9.43 13.51 -2.10
CA ALA A 77 8.22 12.92 -2.69
C ALA A 77 7.01 13.87 -2.59
N ALA A 78 6.05 13.70 -3.49
CA ALA A 78 4.71 14.27 -3.37
C ALA A 78 3.77 13.22 -2.79
N SER A 79 3.34 13.38 -1.54
CA SER A 79 2.38 12.45 -0.92
C SER A 79 1.74 13.04 0.32
N THR A 80 0.42 12.92 0.41
CA THR A 80 -0.39 13.37 1.55
C THR A 80 -0.78 12.26 2.52
N GLY A 81 -0.58 11.00 2.12
CA GLY A 81 -0.98 9.82 2.89
C GLY A 81 0.20 8.96 3.36
N ASN A 82 0.00 7.65 3.27
CA ASN A 82 0.88 6.64 3.87
C ASN A 82 2.34 6.67 3.36
N HIS A 83 2.57 7.02 2.09
CA HIS A 83 3.94 7.10 1.54
C HIS A 83 4.75 8.23 2.15
N GLY A 84 4.19 9.44 2.23
CA GLY A 84 4.88 10.60 2.82
C GLY A 84 5.28 10.37 4.27
N ARG A 85 4.40 9.73 5.05
CA ARG A 85 4.71 9.33 6.45
C ARG A 85 5.81 8.26 6.51
N ALA A 86 5.73 7.25 5.67
CA ALA A 86 6.74 6.20 5.58
C ALA A 86 8.12 6.76 5.21
N LEU A 87 8.18 7.62 4.18
CA LEU A 87 9.42 8.23 3.71
C LEU A 87 10.03 9.16 4.74
N ALA A 88 9.22 10.03 5.36
CA ALA A 88 9.66 10.89 6.45
C ALA A 88 10.26 10.10 7.62
N HIS A 89 9.58 9.01 8.03
CA HIS A 89 10.05 8.16 9.11
C HIS A 89 11.35 7.42 8.74
N ALA A 90 11.42 6.81 7.55
CA ALA A 90 12.60 6.11 7.07
C ALA A 90 13.82 7.02 6.96
N ALA A 91 13.64 8.24 6.42
CA ALA A 91 14.68 9.24 6.34
C ALA A 91 15.20 9.66 7.72
N LYS A 92 14.31 9.87 8.69
CA LYS A 92 14.67 10.18 10.07
C LYS A 92 15.51 9.08 10.72
N LEU A 93 15.18 7.81 10.51
CA LEU A 93 15.97 6.68 11.04
C LEU A 93 17.39 6.63 10.48
N GLU A 94 17.58 7.10 9.25
CA GLU A 94 18.88 7.16 8.56
C GLU A 94 19.59 8.50 8.74
N GLY A 95 18.99 9.45 9.47
CA GLY A 95 19.55 10.77 9.71
C GLY A 95 19.66 11.63 8.44
N ILE A 96 18.84 11.36 7.42
CA ILE A 96 18.86 12.12 6.15
C ILE A 96 17.68 13.09 6.05
N ARG A 97 17.86 14.16 5.27
CA ARG A 97 16.80 15.12 4.98
C ARG A 97 15.70 14.46 4.14
N ALA A 98 14.44 14.71 4.50
CA ALA A 98 13.27 14.36 3.69
C ALA A 98 12.41 15.59 3.43
N VAL A 99 12.09 15.83 2.16
CA VAL A 99 11.18 16.88 1.72
C VAL A 99 9.88 16.26 1.22
N ILE A 100 8.76 16.62 1.81
CA ILE A 100 7.44 16.15 1.39
C ILE A 100 6.66 17.31 0.79
N CYS A 101 6.45 17.27 -0.53
CA CYS A 101 5.68 18.28 -1.27
C CYS A 101 4.19 17.97 -1.19
N MET A 102 3.39 18.99 -0.89
CA MET A 102 1.95 18.86 -0.62
C MET A 102 1.22 20.09 -1.15
N SER A 103 -0.03 19.93 -1.60
CA SER A 103 -0.84 21.07 -2.05
C SER A 103 -1.41 21.86 -0.88
N ARG A 104 -1.84 23.11 -1.12
CA ARG A 104 -2.50 23.95 -0.09
C ARG A 104 -3.87 23.41 0.37
N LEU A 105 -4.43 22.43 -0.35
CA LEU A 105 -5.74 21.84 -0.05
C LEU A 105 -5.65 20.72 0.99
N VAL A 106 -4.44 20.30 1.36
CA VAL A 106 -4.24 19.20 2.30
C VAL A 106 -4.66 19.63 3.71
N PRO A 107 -5.54 18.87 4.38
CA PRO A 107 -5.95 19.14 5.75
C PRO A 107 -4.77 19.21 6.73
N GLU A 108 -4.82 20.15 7.68
CA GLU A 108 -3.72 20.44 8.62
C GLU A 108 -3.31 19.20 9.45
N ASN A 109 -4.26 18.34 9.82
CA ASN A 109 -3.99 17.12 10.57
C ASN A 109 -3.03 16.16 9.82
N LYS A 110 -3.12 16.10 8.48
CA LYS A 110 -2.20 15.31 7.64
C LYS A 110 -0.82 15.96 7.55
N LEU A 111 -0.76 17.29 7.44
CA LEU A 111 0.50 18.04 7.44
C LEU A 111 1.26 17.84 8.76
N ASP A 112 0.57 18.00 9.89
CA ASP A 112 1.15 17.86 11.22
C ASP A 112 1.66 16.44 11.49
N ALA A 113 0.98 15.42 10.97
CA ALA A 113 1.45 14.04 11.09
C ALA A 113 2.81 13.83 10.44
N ILE A 114 3.08 14.49 9.31
CA ILE A 114 4.37 14.41 8.60
C ILE A 114 5.42 15.32 9.25
N ARG A 115 5.06 16.54 9.66
CA ARG A 115 5.98 17.43 10.39
C ARG A 115 6.49 16.80 11.68
N ARG A 116 5.64 16.10 12.43
CA ARG A 116 6.03 15.35 13.65
C ARG A 116 7.06 14.25 13.38
N LEU A 117 7.13 13.76 12.13
CA LEU A 117 8.13 12.79 11.70
C LEU A 117 9.46 13.44 11.29
N GLY A 118 9.58 14.78 11.39
CA GLY A 118 10.82 15.51 11.13
C GLY A 118 11.10 15.82 9.66
N ALA A 119 10.10 15.68 8.79
CA ALA A 119 10.24 16.04 7.38
C ALA A 119 10.02 17.54 7.13
N ASP A 120 10.73 18.06 6.14
CA ASP A 120 10.51 19.38 5.57
C ASP A 120 9.23 19.34 4.71
N VAL A 121 8.14 19.89 5.22
CA VAL A 121 6.89 19.99 4.46
C VAL A 121 6.92 21.22 3.56
N ARG A 122 6.91 21.01 2.25
CA ARG A 122 6.83 22.07 1.22
C ARG A 122 5.40 22.17 0.71
N ILE A 123 4.68 23.22 1.10
CA ILE A 123 3.31 23.46 0.63
C ILE A 123 3.36 24.30 -0.65
N VAL A 124 3.08 23.68 -1.79
CA VAL A 124 3.15 24.32 -3.11
C VAL A 124 1.93 23.98 -3.95
N GLY A 125 1.41 25.00 -4.65
CA GLY A 125 0.31 24.84 -5.59
C GLY A 125 -1.04 24.52 -4.96
N ASN A 126 -1.98 24.17 -5.82
CA ASN A 126 -3.39 23.91 -5.51
C ASN A 126 -3.84 22.52 -5.95
N SER A 127 -2.93 21.66 -6.40
CA SER A 127 -3.21 20.28 -6.84
C SER A 127 -2.05 19.34 -6.48
N GLN A 128 -2.29 18.03 -6.60
CA GLN A 128 -1.21 17.03 -6.46
C GLN A 128 -0.20 17.15 -7.60
N ASP A 129 -0.64 17.51 -8.81
CA ASP A 129 0.23 17.75 -9.95
C ASP A 129 1.18 18.91 -9.71
N ASP A 130 0.71 20.00 -9.08
CA ASP A 130 1.57 21.12 -8.70
C ASP A 130 2.61 20.70 -7.65
N ALA A 131 2.21 19.85 -6.69
CA ALA A 131 3.13 19.30 -5.70
C ALA A 131 4.20 18.41 -6.36
N GLN A 132 3.84 17.64 -7.40
CA GLN A 132 4.77 16.84 -8.18
C GLN A 132 5.73 17.71 -9.01
N GLN A 133 5.24 18.81 -9.61
CA GLN A 133 6.12 19.76 -10.30
C GLN A 133 7.18 20.36 -9.37
N GLU A 134 6.83 20.63 -8.09
CA GLU A 134 7.81 21.06 -7.11
C GLU A 134 8.82 19.95 -6.78
N VAL A 135 8.40 18.68 -6.72
CA VAL A 135 9.35 17.55 -6.59
C VAL A 135 10.33 17.56 -7.76
N ASP A 136 9.85 17.67 -9.00
CA ASP A 136 10.69 17.65 -10.20
C ASP A 136 11.68 18.82 -10.20
N ARG A 137 11.25 20.01 -9.77
CA ARG A 137 12.12 21.17 -9.59
C ARG A 137 13.21 20.91 -8.55
N LEU A 138 12.87 20.33 -7.39
CA LEU A 138 13.83 20.03 -6.33
C LEU A 138 14.85 18.95 -6.74
N VAL A 139 14.42 17.98 -7.54
CA VAL A 139 15.33 17.00 -8.15
C VAL A 139 16.30 17.72 -9.09
N ALA A 140 15.81 18.59 -9.97
CA ALA A 140 16.62 19.28 -10.96
C ALA A 140 17.59 20.31 -10.36
N GLU A 141 17.15 21.08 -9.34
CA GLU A 141 17.90 22.21 -8.79
C GLU A 141 18.69 21.87 -7.52
N GLU A 142 18.11 21.08 -6.61
CA GLU A 142 18.76 20.71 -5.34
C GLU A 142 19.39 19.30 -5.39
N GLY A 143 19.14 18.52 -6.46
CA GLY A 143 19.67 17.16 -6.62
C GLY A 143 19.04 16.14 -5.67
N LEU A 144 17.88 16.45 -5.06
CA LEU A 144 17.19 15.52 -4.17
C LEU A 144 16.83 14.23 -4.91
N VAL A 145 16.83 13.11 -4.19
CA VAL A 145 16.46 11.81 -4.75
C VAL A 145 14.97 11.60 -4.62
N MET A 146 14.27 11.53 -5.76
CA MET A 146 12.85 11.22 -5.80
C MET A 146 12.63 9.73 -5.55
N LEU A 147 11.89 9.40 -4.49
CA LEU A 147 11.50 8.02 -4.20
C LEU A 147 9.98 7.88 -4.39
N PRO A 148 9.52 7.22 -5.46
CA PRO A 148 8.10 7.15 -5.80
C PRO A 148 7.35 6.19 -4.86
N PRO A 149 6.02 6.26 -4.82
CA PRO A 149 5.21 5.47 -3.89
C PRO A 149 5.07 3.98 -4.25
N PHE A 150 5.42 3.56 -5.47
CA PHE A 150 5.25 2.15 -5.89
C PHE A 150 6.22 1.68 -6.99
N ASP A 151 6.38 2.41 -8.11
CA ASP A 151 7.09 1.89 -9.30
C ASP A 151 8.62 2.09 -9.21
N HIS A 152 9.24 1.43 -8.22
CA HIS A 152 10.67 1.47 -7.99
C HIS A 152 11.16 0.14 -7.42
N PRO A 153 12.30 -0.41 -7.90
CA PRO A 153 12.73 -1.75 -7.55
C PRO A 153 12.91 -1.93 -6.03
N ASP A 154 13.55 -0.98 -5.35
CA ASP A 154 13.70 -1.05 -3.89
C ASP A 154 12.40 -0.86 -3.12
N ILE A 155 11.45 -0.07 -3.63
CA ILE A 155 10.15 0.06 -2.98
C ILE A 155 9.45 -1.29 -3.04
N ILE A 156 9.34 -1.89 -4.23
CA ILE A 156 8.71 -3.19 -4.46
C ILE A 156 9.39 -4.29 -3.64
N ALA A 157 10.73 -4.34 -3.64
CA ALA A 157 11.48 -5.33 -2.88
C ALA A 157 11.23 -5.21 -1.37
N GLY A 158 11.19 -3.98 -0.84
CA GLY A 158 10.85 -3.73 0.56
C GLY A 158 9.41 -4.18 0.87
N GLN A 159 8.43 -3.82 0.04
CA GLN A 159 7.05 -4.30 0.26
C GLN A 159 6.95 -5.82 0.21
N GLY A 160 7.71 -6.47 -0.66
CA GLY A 160 7.73 -7.94 -0.81
C GLY A 160 8.21 -8.70 0.42
N THR A 161 8.92 -8.04 1.34
CA THR A 161 9.31 -8.66 2.63
C THR A 161 8.09 -9.13 3.42
N LEU A 162 6.95 -8.47 3.23
CA LEU A 162 5.67 -8.88 3.81
C LEU A 162 5.23 -10.27 3.31
N GLY A 163 5.45 -10.57 2.03
CA GLY A 163 5.15 -11.87 1.44
C GLY A 163 6.00 -13.00 2.04
N LEU A 164 7.29 -12.73 2.33
CA LEU A 164 8.14 -13.70 3.03
C LEU A 164 7.59 -14.00 4.43
N GLU A 165 7.23 -12.97 5.19
CA GLU A 165 6.68 -13.16 6.53
C GLU A 165 5.35 -13.93 6.51
N ILE A 166 4.49 -13.69 5.53
CA ILE A 166 3.24 -14.43 5.36
C ILE A 166 3.53 -15.92 5.16
N MET A 167 4.43 -16.27 4.24
CA MET A 167 4.75 -17.68 3.95
C MET A 167 5.48 -18.38 5.10
N GLU A 168 6.15 -17.64 5.98
CA GLU A 168 6.76 -18.18 7.21
C GLU A 168 5.75 -18.37 8.35
N GLN A 169 4.74 -17.50 8.43
CA GLN A 169 3.75 -17.50 9.52
C GLN A 169 2.54 -18.38 9.21
N VAL A 170 2.20 -18.58 7.94
CA VAL A 170 1.12 -19.43 7.44
C VAL A 170 1.69 -20.29 6.29
N THR A 171 2.39 -21.36 6.65
CA THR A 171 3.19 -22.17 5.71
C THR A 171 2.35 -22.95 4.70
N ASP A 172 1.06 -23.15 4.98
CA ASP A 172 0.07 -23.83 4.15
C ASP A 172 -0.91 -22.86 3.47
N ALA A 173 -0.57 -21.57 3.37
CA ALA A 173 -1.39 -20.57 2.71
C ALA A 173 -1.73 -20.98 1.27
N ALA A 174 -3.01 -21.24 1.01
CA ALA A 174 -3.56 -21.53 -0.30
C ALA A 174 -3.79 -20.25 -1.10
N SER A 175 -4.14 -19.14 -0.43
CA SER A 175 -4.30 -17.85 -1.09
C SER A 175 -3.90 -16.65 -0.21
N VAL A 176 -3.47 -15.57 -0.87
CA VAL A 176 -3.14 -14.28 -0.27
C VAL A 176 -3.90 -13.19 -1.02
N LEU A 177 -4.77 -12.47 -0.31
CA LEU A 177 -5.48 -11.31 -0.85
C LEU A 177 -4.71 -10.04 -0.50
N VAL A 178 -4.36 -9.28 -1.53
CA VAL A 178 -3.49 -8.11 -1.43
C VAL A 178 -4.21 -6.87 -1.95
N PRO A 179 -4.31 -5.78 -1.17
CA PRO A 179 -4.84 -4.51 -1.67
C PRO A 179 -4.05 -4.02 -2.90
N LEU A 180 -4.77 -3.65 -3.96
CA LEU A 180 -4.22 -3.33 -5.27
C LEU A 180 -4.54 -1.88 -5.69
N SER A 181 -3.46 -1.14 -5.95
CA SER A 181 -3.44 0.25 -6.45
C SER A 181 -2.37 0.34 -7.56
N GLY A 182 -1.39 1.23 -7.46
CA GLY A 182 -0.19 1.28 -8.31
C GLY A 182 0.70 0.02 -8.29
N GLY A 183 0.33 -1.03 -7.55
CA GLY A 183 0.91 -2.37 -7.67
C GLY A 183 2.18 -2.62 -6.85
N GLY A 184 2.78 -1.63 -6.18
CA GLY A 184 4.03 -1.85 -5.43
C GLY A 184 3.95 -2.93 -4.35
N LEU A 185 2.85 -2.94 -3.57
CA LEU A 185 2.58 -3.99 -2.57
C LEU A 185 2.30 -5.34 -3.25
N ALA A 186 1.34 -5.35 -4.19
CA ALA A 186 0.88 -6.56 -4.86
C ALA A 186 2.01 -7.25 -5.63
N ALA A 187 2.80 -6.51 -6.42
CA ALA A 187 3.94 -7.03 -7.16
C ALA A 187 5.01 -7.61 -6.21
N GLY A 188 5.35 -6.90 -5.13
CA GLY A 188 6.35 -7.36 -4.16
C GLY A 188 5.90 -8.62 -3.42
N VAL A 189 4.68 -8.62 -2.91
CA VAL A 189 4.09 -9.78 -2.20
C VAL A 189 3.96 -10.96 -3.16
N ALA A 190 3.46 -10.76 -4.38
CA ALA A 190 3.32 -11.82 -5.36
C ALA A 190 4.67 -12.43 -5.72
N ALA A 191 5.71 -11.62 -5.96
CA ALA A 191 7.05 -12.13 -6.25
C ALA A 191 7.65 -12.94 -5.09
N ALA A 192 7.43 -12.52 -3.84
CA ALA A 192 7.83 -13.29 -2.66
C ALA A 192 7.06 -14.61 -2.53
N VAL A 193 5.73 -14.54 -2.59
CA VAL A 193 4.85 -15.71 -2.42
C VAL A 193 5.12 -16.73 -3.51
N LYS A 194 5.07 -16.33 -4.79
CA LYS A 194 5.31 -17.22 -5.93
C LYS A 194 6.74 -17.79 -5.95
N GLY A 195 7.71 -17.05 -5.43
CA GLY A 195 9.09 -17.52 -5.27
C GLY A 195 9.26 -18.59 -4.18
N VAL A 196 8.37 -18.63 -3.19
CA VAL A 196 8.38 -19.63 -2.11
C VAL A 196 7.45 -20.80 -2.43
N SER A 197 6.26 -20.51 -2.93
CA SER A 197 5.20 -21.45 -3.31
C SER A 197 4.52 -20.96 -4.58
N SER A 198 4.78 -21.63 -5.71
CA SER A 198 4.12 -21.32 -6.99
C SER A 198 2.61 -21.57 -6.97
N ASP A 199 2.17 -22.47 -6.10
CA ASP A 199 0.79 -22.96 -6.04
C ASP A 199 -0.12 -22.01 -5.26
N THR A 200 0.43 -21.25 -4.31
CA THR A 200 -0.31 -20.25 -3.54
C THR A 200 -0.84 -19.16 -4.46
N LYS A 201 -2.15 -18.93 -4.42
CA LYS A 201 -2.82 -17.91 -5.22
C LYS A 201 -2.59 -16.52 -4.65
N VAL A 202 -2.32 -15.54 -5.49
CA VAL A 202 -2.18 -14.14 -5.08
C VAL A 202 -3.20 -13.30 -5.83
N ILE A 203 -4.17 -12.76 -5.09
CA ILE A 203 -5.34 -12.10 -5.65
C ILE A 203 -5.30 -10.62 -5.26
N GLY A 204 -5.29 -9.75 -6.26
CA GLY A 204 -5.42 -8.31 -6.05
C GLY A 204 -6.84 -7.95 -5.64
N VAL A 205 -7.02 -7.01 -4.72
CA VAL A 205 -8.34 -6.49 -4.35
C VAL A 205 -8.33 -4.98 -4.43
N SER A 206 -9.24 -4.40 -5.21
CA SER A 206 -9.34 -2.96 -5.43
C SER A 206 -10.78 -2.48 -5.31
N MET A 207 -10.98 -1.17 -5.27
CA MET A 207 -12.30 -0.55 -5.41
C MET A 207 -12.73 -0.53 -6.86
N ALA A 208 -14.03 -0.64 -7.14
CA ALA A 208 -14.57 -0.56 -8.50
C ALA A 208 -14.43 0.84 -9.11
N ARG A 209 -14.40 1.87 -8.25
CA ARG A 209 -14.34 3.29 -8.64
C ARG A 209 -12.88 3.70 -8.86
N GLY A 210 -12.44 3.77 -10.12
CA GLY A 210 -11.09 4.24 -10.46
C GLY A 210 -9.98 3.18 -10.32
N ALA A 211 -10.30 1.90 -10.55
CA ALA A 211 -9.34 0.79 -10.48
C ALA A 211 -8.27 0.82 -11.60
N ALA A 212 -7.31 1.73 -11.52
CA ALA A 212 -6.33 1.98 -12.59
C ALA A 212 -5.55 0.74 -13.04
N MET A 213 -5.06 -0.07 -12.07
CA MET A 213 -4.33 -1.29 -12.39
C MET A 213 -5.22 -2.32 -13.07
N LYS A 214 -6.46 -2.52 -12.60
CA LYS A 214 -7.38 -3.47 -13.24
C LYS A 214 -7.69 -3.06 -14.68
N ALA A 215 -8.03 -1.79 -14.89
CA ALA A 215 -8.27 -1.26 -16.24
C ALA A 215 -7.05 -1.43 -17.15
N SER A 216 -5.84 -1.23 -16.62
CA SER A 216 -4.60 -1.41 -17.36
C SER A 216 -4.33 -2.87 -17.71
N LEU A 217 -4.58 -3.80 -16.78
CA LEU A 217 -4.47 -5.25 -17.02
C LEU A 217 -5.43 -5.70 -18.11
N ASP A 218 -6.69 -5.25 -18.06
CA ASP A 218 -7.71 -5.57 -19.07
C ASP A 218 -7.35 -5.00 -20.46
N ALA A 219 -6.72 -3.83 -20.50
CA ALA A 219 -6.25 -3.20 -21.73
C ALA A 219 -4.91 -3.77 -22.23
N GLY A 220 -4.22 -4.59 -21.43
CA GLY A 220 -2.89 -5.11 -21.74
C GLY A 220 -1.76 -4.07 -21.71
N ARG A 221 -2.03 -2.85 -21.23
CA ARG A 221 -1.06 -1.75 -21.12
C ARG A 221 -1.53 -0.71 -20.09
N PRO A 222 -0.63 0.12 -19.52
CA PRO A 222 -1.03 1.25 -18.71
C PRO A 222 -2.02 2.17 -19.42
N VAL A 223 -3.10 2.53 -18.72
CA VAL A 223 -4.13 3.46 -19.19
C VAL A 223 -4.46 4.50 -18.12
N GLN A 224 -4.91 5.67 -18.56
CA GLN A 224 -5.50 6.65 -17.66
C GLN A 224 -6.93 6.22 -17.30
N VAL A 225 -7.28 6.40 -16.04
CA VAL A 225 -8.64 6.24 -15.52
C VAL A 225 -9.04 7.52 -14.81
N GLU A 226 -10.34 7.81 -14.82
CA GLU A 226 -10.88 8.89 -13.99
C GLU A 226 -10.76 8.50 -12.51
N GLU A 227 -10.20 9.41 -11.71
CA GLU A 227 -10.14 9.26 -10.27
C GLU A 227 -11.49 9.67 -9.67
N LEU A 228 -12.10 8.75 -8.93
CA LEU A 228 -13.41 8.93 -8.31
C LEU A 228 -13.29 8.79 -6.79
N PRO A 229 -14.05 9.58 -6.00
CA PRO A 229 -14.07 9.43 -4.55
C PRO A 229 -14.41 8.00 -4.13
N THR A 230 -13.69 7.46 -3.15
CA THR A 230 -13.83 6.09 -2.65
C THR A 230 -13.36 5.96 -1.20
N LEU A 231 -14.06 5.14 -0.39
CA LEU A 231 -13.64 4.79 0.96
C LEU A 231 -12.25 4.12 1.02
N ALA A 232 -11.79 3.53 -0.09
CA ALA A 232 -10.43 3.02 -0.22
C ALA A 232 -9.51 4.05 -0.89
N ASP A 233 -9.48 5.28 -0.38
CA ASP A 233 -8.73 6.42 -0.90
C ASP A 233 -7.25 6.10 -1.16
N SER A 234 -6.63 5.33 -0.26
CA SER A 234 -5.24 4.89 -0.37
C SER A 234 -4.97 3.90 -1.50
N LEU A 235 -6.02 3.41 -2.19
CA LEU A 235 -5.90 2.63 -3.42
C LEU A 235 -6.09 3.48 -4.68
N GLY A 236 -6.57 4.72 -4.56
CA GLY A 236 -6.79 5.66 -5.65
C GLY A 236 -5.50 6.04 -6.38
N GLY A 237 -5.66 6.75 -7.49
CA GLY A 237 -4.56 7.19 -8.33
C GLY A 237 -4.33 6.36 -9.59
N GLY A 238 -3.80 7.00 -10.63
CA GLY A 238 -3.25 6.30 -11.80
C GLY A 238 -1.99 5.48 -11.49
N ILE A 239 -1.65 4.56 -12.39
CA ILE A 239 -0.41 3.75 -12.27
C ILE A 239 0.81 4.34 -13.00
N GLY A 240 0.62 5.47 -13.69
CA GLY A 240 1.60 6.07 -14.61
C GLY A 240 1.55 5.43 -16.01
N LEU A 241 1.55 6.25 -17.06
CA LEU A 241 1.55 5.73 -18.45
C LEU A 241 2.91 5.15 -18.85
N ASP A 242 3.95 5.58 -18.15
CA ASP A 242 5.34 5.15 -18.25
C ASP A 242 5.70 4.07 -17.22
N ASN A 243 4.70 3.44 -16.58
CA ASN A 243 4.94 2.38 -15.60
C ASN A 243 5.85 1.28 -16.15
N ARG A 244 6.91 0.98 -15.41
CA ARG A 244 8.03 0.15 -15.87
C ARG A 244 8.04 -1.23 -15.23
N LEU A 245 7.62 -1.33 -13.97
CA LEU A 245 7.79 -2.55 -13.18
C LEU A 245 6.45 -3.12 -12.71
N THR A 246 5.65 -2.34 -11.98
CA THR A 246 4.52 -2.91 -11.23
C THR A 246 3.42 -3.44 -12.13
N PHE A 247 3.17 -2.82 -13.30
CA PHE A 247 2.21 -3.32 -14.29
C PHE A 247 2.58 -4.71 -14.80
N ALA A 248 3.82 -4.86 -15.31
CA ALA A 248 4.29 -6.14 -15.84
C ALA A 248 4.31 -7.22 -14.75
N MET A 249 4.78 -6.88 -13.55
CA MET A 249 4.79 -7.81 -12.42
C MET A 249 3.37 -8.21 -12.01
N CYS A 250 2.42 -7.28 -11.91
CA CYS A 250 1.04 -7.62 -11.55
C CYS A 250 0.38 -8.50 -12.63
N ARG A 251 0.62 -8.20 -13.91
CA ARG A 251 0.12 -9.02 -15.04
C ARG A 251 0.64 -10.46 -14.98
N ASP A 252 1.92 -10.61 -14.67
CA ASP A 252 2.59 -11.92 -14.76
C ASP A 252 2.45 -12.75 -13.47
N LEU A 253 2.19 -12.12 -12.31
CA LEU A 253 2.25 -12.78 -11.01
C LEU A 253 0.90 -12.87 -10.26
N LEU A 254 -0.07 -12.00 -10.54
CA LEU A 254 -1.39 -12.09 -9.91
C LEU A 254 -2.25 -13.13 -10.62
N ASP A 255 -2.99 -13.91 -9.82
CA ASP A 255 -3.91 -14.91 -10.34
C ASP A 255 -5.28 -14.32 -10.70
N ASP A 256 -5.70 -13.27 -10.01
CA ASP A 256 -6.97 -12.57 -10.27
C ASP A 256 -6.97 -11.16 -9.61
N VAL A 257 -7.95 -10.34 -9.99
CA VAL A 257 -8.22 -9.03 -9.38
C VAL A 257 -9.72 -8.86 -9.13
N ILE A 258 -10.08 -8.71 -7.85
CA ILE A 258 -11.46 -8.49 -7.38
C ILE A 258 -11.72 -7.00 -7.22
N LEU A 259 -12.91 -6.55 -7.64
CA LEU A 259 -13.38 -5.18 -7.47
C LEU A 259 -14.54 -5.09 -6.47
N LEU A 260 -14.46 -4.10 -5.58
CA LEU A 260 -15.45 -3.85 -4.53
C LEU A 260 -16.19 -2.53 -4.73
N SER A 261 -17.48 -2.54 -4.46
CA SER A 261 -18.30 -1.35 -4.26
C SER A 261 -17.98 -0.67 -2.92
N GLU A 262 -18.43 0.55 -2.78
CA GLU A 262 -18.26 1.34 -1.56
C GLU A 262 -18.93 0.68 -0.34
N ASP A 263 -20.08 0.04 -0.53
CA ASP A 263 -20.80 -0.64 0.54
C ASP A 263 -20.07 -1.89 1.02
N GLU A 264 -19.39 -2.60 0.11
CA GLU A 264 -18.56 -3.77 0.43
C GLU A 264 -17.28 -3.35 1.17
N ILE A 265 -16.66 -2.22 0.79
CA ILE A 265 -15.52 -1.64 1.51
C ILE A 265 -15.96 -1.19 2.92
N ALA A 266 -17.08 -0.48 3.03
CA ALA A 266 -17.66 -0.08 4.31
C ALA A 266 -17.97 -1.29 5.20
N GLY A 267 -18.50 -2.37 4.61
CA GLY A 267 -18.74 -3.64 5.29
C GLY A 267 -17.46 -4.25 5.86
N GLY A 268 -16.36 -4.19 5.10
CA GLY A 268 -15.04 -4.61 5.58
C GLY A 268 -14.55 -3.81 6.78
N ILE A 269 -14.69 -2.47 6.75
CA ILE A 269 -14.30 -1.59 7.87
C ILE A 269 -15.14 -1.91 9.11
N ARG A 270 -16.47 -2.06 8.96
CA ARG A 270 -17.37 -2.42 10.06
C ARG A 270 -16.99 -3.74 10.71
N HIS A 271 -16.76 -4.77 9.89
CA HIS A 271 -16.38 -6.09 10.39
C HIS A 271 -15.06 -6.07 11.16
N ALA A 272 -14.03 -5.40 10.62
CA ALA A 272 -12.75 -5.24 11.30
C ALA A 272 -12.93 -4.65 12.70
N TYR A 273 -13.76 -3.62 12.84
CA TYR A 273 -14.02 -2.98 14.12
C TYR A 273 -14.88 -3.85 15.08
N GLU A 274 -16.00 -4.36 14.60
CA GLU A 274 -17.01 -5.02 15.44
C GLU A 274 -16.59 -6.43 15.88
N GLN A 275 -16.02 -7.20 14.95
CA GLN A 275 -15.69 -8.61 15.17
C GLN A 275 -14.23 -8.80 15.57
N GLU A 276 -13.33 -8.03 14.94
CA GLU A 276 -11.88 -8.27 15.05
C GLU A 276 -11.19 -7.29 16.02
N ARG A 277 -11.89 -6.23 16.44
CA ARG A 277 -11.35 -5.15 17.30
C ARG A 277 -10.17 -4.40 16.67
N GLU A 278 -10.13 -4.38 15.35
CA GLU A 278 -9.11 -3.68 14.57
C GLU A 278 -9.66 -2.38 13.97
N ILE A 279 -8.85 -1.32 13.99
CA ILE A 279 -9.14 -0.05 13.33
C ILE A 279 -8.31 -0.01 12.05
N VAL A 280 -8.98 -0.02 10.90
CA VAL A 280 -8.35 -0.05 9.57
C VAL A 280 -8.93 1.03 8.67
N GLU A 281 -8.13 1.50 7.71
CA GLU A 281 -8.61 2.35 6.62
C GLU A 281 -9.28 1.50 5.54
N GLY A 282 -10.01 2.11 4.60
CA GLY A 282 -10.74 1.34 3.59
C GLY A 282 -9.85 0.46 2.71
N ALA A 283 -8.66 0.94 2.35
CA ALA A 283 -7.64 0.13 1.66
C ALA A 283 -7.21 -1.11 2.46
N GLY A 284 -7.10 -0.99 3.79
CA GLY A 284 -6.80 -2.10 4.69
C GLY A 284 -7.96 -3.07 4.86
N ALA A 285 -9.20 -2.63 4.60
CA ALA A 285 -10.40 -3.43 4.79
C ALA A 285 -10.84 -4.23 3.55
N VAL A 286 -10.26 -3.99 2.37
CA VAL A 286 -10.77 -4.58 1.11
C VAL A 286 -10.73 -6.11 1.11
N GLY A 287 -9.71 -6.74 1.70
CA GLY A 287 -9.64 -8.21 1.79
C GLY A 287 -10.81 -8.80 2.57
N ILE A 288 -11.19 -8.16 3.68
CA ILE A 288 -12.37 -8.52 4.48
C ILE A 288 -13.64 -8.31 3.64
N GLY A 289 -13.78 -7.13 3.02
CA GLY A 289 -14.94 -6.81 2.18
C GLY A 289 -15.17 -7.81 1.04
N ALA A 290 -14.09 -8.27 0.39
CA ALA A 290 -14.18 -9.26 -0.69
C ALA A 290 -14.69 -10.62 -0.20
N LEU A 291 -14.24 -11.08 0.96
CA LEU A 291 -14.70 -12.34 1.55
C LEU A 291 -16.15 -12.19 2.06
N LEU A 292 -16.49 -11.06 2.66
CA LEU A 292 -17.86 -10.80 3.12
C LEU A 292 -18.87 -10.66 1.97
N ALA A 293 -18.44 -10.20 0.80
CA ALA A 293 -19.27 -10.12 -0.39
C ALA A 293 -19.41 -11.46 -1.13
N GLY A 294 -18.67 -12.51 -0.70
CA GLY A 294 -18.60 -13.78 -1.43
C GLY A 294 -17.89 -13.67 -2.78
N LYS A 295 -17.12 -12.60 -3.01
CA LYS A 295 -16.38 -12.36 -4.25
C LYS A 295 -15.01 -13.04 -4.27
N ALA A 296 -14.44 -13.31 -3.09
CA ALA A 296 -13.23 -14.09 -2.96
C ALA A 296 -13.57 -15.59 -2.86
N SER A 297 -13.43 -16.32 -3.98
CA SER A 297 -13.56 -17.78 -3.98
C SER A 297 -12.21 -18.41 -3.63
N THR A 298 -12.05 -18.80 -2.37
CA THR A 298 -10.84 -19.41 -1.84
C THR A 298 -11.11 -20.85 -1.39
N ASN A 299 -10.16 -21.75 -1.62
CA ASN A 299 -10.29 -23.19 -1.30
C ASN A 299 -9.12 -23.62 -0.40
N GLY A 300 -9.07 -23.09 0.82
CA GLY A 300 -8.03 -23.42 1.80
C GLY A 300 -7.52 -22.21 2.59
N PRO A 301 -6.54 -22.41 3.49
CA PRO A 301 -6.00 -21.35 4.34
C PRO A 301 -5.70 -20.07 3.57
N THR A 302 -6.34 -18.97 3.97
CA THR A 302 -6.33 -17.71 3.23
C THR A 302 -5.78 -16.60 4.11
N VAL A 303 -4.91 -15.74 3.56
CA VAL A 303 -4.33 -14.60 4.27
C VAL A 303 -4.83 -13.30 3.66
N LEU A 304 -5.44 -12.44 4.47
CA LEU A 304 -5.87 -11.10 4.07
C LEU A 304 -4.89 -10.07 4.65
N ILE A 305 -4.38 -9.17 3.82
CA ILE A 305 -3.48 -8.11 4.29
C ILE A 305 -4.28 -6.90 4.73
N LEU A 306 -4.22 -6.57 6.04
CA LEU A 306 -4.73 -5.32 6.58
C LEU A 306 -3.64 -4.25 6.41
N SER A 307 -3.66 -3.55 5.28
CA SER A 307 -2.50 -2.76 4.81
C SER A 307 -2.25 -1.44 5.55
N GLY A 308 -3.25 -0.87 6.20
CA GLY A 308 -3.13 0.43 6.86
C GLY A 308 -4.35 0.83 7.72
N ARG A 309 -4.15 1.85 8.57
CA ARG A 309 -5.16 2.35 9.53
C ARG A 309 -5.36 3.86 9.53
N ASN A 310 -4.83 4.58 8.54
CA ASN A 310 -4.67 6.02 8.62
C ASN A 310 -5.89 6.77 8.04
N ILE A 311 -7.06 6.41 8.57
CA ILE A 311 -8.36 6.98 8.24
C ILE A 311 -8.72 8.14 9.18
N ASP A 312 -9.50 9.11 8.70
CA ASP A 312 -10.14 10.10 9.56
C ASP A 312 -11.10 9.41 10.56
N MET A 313 -10.90 9.65 11.86
CA MET A 313 -11.69 8.96 12.90
C MET A 313 -13.17 9.38 12.92
N ALA A 314 -13.54 10.56 12.43
CA ALA A 314 -14.92 10.95 12.25
C ALA A 314 -15.58 10.18 11.10
N LEU A 315 -14.86 9.97 9.99
CA LEU A 315 -15.31 9.07 8.92
C LEU A 315 -15.44 7.63 9.42
N HIS A 316 -14.39 7.10 10.07
CA HIS A 316 -14.41 5.75 10.63
C HIS A 316 -15.60 5.55 11.56
N ARG A 317 -15.82 6.48 12.51
CA ARG A 317 -16.95 6.46 13.46
C ARG A 317 -18.29 6.34 12.73
N ARG A 318 -18.52 7.14 11.68
CA ARG A 318 -19.77 7.09 10.92
C ARG A 318 -19.99 5.75 10.24
N ILE A 319 -18.95 5.21 9.60
CA ILE A 319 -19.02 3.91 8.93
C ILE A 319 -19.38 2.81 9.93
N VAL A 320 -18.75 2.78 11.10
CA VAL A 320 -19.04 1.79 12.15
C VAL A 320 -20.38 1.99 12.86
N CYS A 321 -20.93 3.20 12.82
CA CYS A 321 -22.30 3.46 13.28
C CYS A 321 -23.37 3.22 12.20
N GLY A 322 -22.98 2.72 11.01
CA GLY A 322 -23.92 2.44 9.91
C GLY A 322 -24.42 3.68 9.16
N GLU A 323 -23.78 4.83 9.36
CA GLU A 323 -24.11 6.06 8.62
C GLU A 323 -23.46 6.04 7.23
N ALA A 324 -24.19 6.52 6.22
CA ALA A 324 -23.66 6.60 4.86
C ALA A 324 -22.62 7.72 4.73
N ALA A 325 -21.42 7.39 4.23
CA ALA A 325 -20.39 8.39 3.95
C ALA A 325 -20.75 9.23 2.72
N THR A 326 -20.61 10.56 2.83
CA THR A 326 -20.82 11.50 1.73
C THR A 326 -19.70 11.41 0.68
N ALA A 327 -19.93 11.94 -0.53
CA ALA A 327 -18.92 11.93 -1.59
C ALA A 327 -17.63 12.67 -1.20
N THR A 328 -17.74 13.78 -0.47
CA THR A 328 -16.60 14.56 0.04
C THR A 328 -15.79 13.77 1.06
N GLU A 329 -16.44 12.95 1.88
CA GLU A 329 -15.77 12.14 2.90
C GLU A 329 -15.06 10.94 2.32
N ARG A 330 -15.60 10.37 1.23
CA ARG A 330 -14.90 9.35 0.44
C ARG A 330 -13.64 9.90 -0.27
N ALA A 331 -13.37 11.20 -0.19
CA ALA A 331 -12.17 11.81 -0.75
C ALA A 331 -11.20 12.33 0.32
N ALA A 332 -11.57 12.20 1.61
CA ALA A 332 -10.84 12.75 2.76
C ALA A 332 -9.89 11.72 3.37
#